data_AF-A0A087S2J5-F1
#
_entry.id   AF-A0A087S2J5-F1
#
_cell.length_a   1.000
_cell.length_b   1.000
_cell.length_c   1.000
_cell.angle_alpha   90.00
_cell.angle_beta   90.00
_cell.angle_gamma   90.00
#
_symmetry.space_group_name_H-M   'P 1'
#
loop_
_entity.id
_entity.type
_entity.pdbx_description
1 polymer ?
#
loop_
_entity_poly.entity_id
_entity_poly.type
_entity_poly.pdbx_seq_one_letter_code
_entity_poly.pdbx_strand_id
1 'polypeptide(L)'
;MYLILKFDFQYIITKKTKFCNEGENTKRGRPTRGNQNKIKKILKQHYEKGISATATSKETNLNIKTVSKYFTEWDKKLLEYNELDFLKRAKITKEKIIQSFEKDIISLDKDEKEIEIIKNIAKQNGSISHFEKLSKLKLKIKEQKLKILSAKINLINTPTADTVINLEKEDD
;
A
#
# COMPACT_ATOMS: atom_id res chain seq x y z
N MET A 1 29.63 17.48 11.36
CA MET A 1 28.18 17.41 11.64
C MET A 1 27.49 16.43 10.68
N TYR A 2 27.89 15.14 10.68
CA TYR A 2 27.44 14.13 9.70
C TYR A 2 27.06 12.78 10.35
N LEU A 3 27.01 12.72 11.68
CA LEU A 3 26.76 11.49 12.44
C LEU A 3 25.30 11.28 12.84
N ILE A 4 24.45 12.30 12.75
CA ILE A 4 23.07 12.24 13.25
C ILE A 4 22.12 11.56 12.23
N LEU A 5 22.32 11.78 10.92
CA LEU A 5 21.38 11.29 9.90
C LEU A 5 21.51 9.78 9.57
N LYS A 6 22.63 9.14 9.90
CA LYS A 6 22.78 7.68 9.71
C LYS A 6 22.09 6.87 10.81
N PHE A 7 21.91 7.45 12.00
CA PHE A 7 21.26 6.76 13.11
C PHE A 7 19.76 6.62 12.90
N ASP A 8 19.10 7.63 12.31
CA ASP A 8 17.64 7.64 12.17
C ASP A 8 17.13 6.72 11.04
N PHE A 9 17.85 6.59 9.92
CA PHE A 9 17.39 5.77 8.80
C PHE A 9 17.51 4.26 9.09
N GLN A 10 18.56 3.85 9.80
CA GLN A 10 18.71 2.47 10.27
C GLN A 10 17.66 2.14 11.36
N TYR A 11 17.31 3.12 12.21
CA TYR A 11 16.34 2.97 13.30
C TYR A 11 14.89 2.85 12.80
N ILE A 12 14.53 3.52 11.70
CA ILE A 12 13.18 3.43 11.10
C ILE A 12 12.98 2.10 10.36
N ILE A 13 13.99 1.61 9.63
CA ILE A 13 13.92 0.33 8.92
C ILE A 13 13.92 -0.86 9.89
N THR A 14 14.70 -0.78 10.97
CA THR A 14 14.73 -1.85 12.00
C THR A 14 13.47 -1.90 12.86
N LYS A 15 12.74 -0.78 13.06
CA LYS A 15 11.44 -0.81 13.76
C LYS A 15 10.31 -1.39 12.92
N LYS A 16 10.34 -1.25 11.59
CA LYS A 16 9.26 -1.77 10.72
C LYS A 16 9.27 -3.29 10.56
N THR A 17 10.43 -3.93 10.75
CA THR A 17 10.60 -5.39 10.62
C THR A 17 10.71 -6.13 11.96
N LYS A 18 10.70 -5.44 13.11
CA LYS A 18 10.85 -6.06 14.45
C LYS A 18 9.62 -6.03 15.36
N PHE A 19 8.43 -5.65 14.89
CA PHE A 19 7.23 -5.67 15.76
C PHE A 19 6.61 -7.07 15.97
N CYS A 20 7.17 -8.13 15.38
CA CYS A 20 6.74 -9.52 15.61
C CYS A 20 7.78 -10.40 16.30
N ASN A 21 8.90 -9.84 16.78
CA ASN A 21 9.89 -10.59 17.56
C ASN A 21 10.03 -10.01 18.98
N GLU A 22 8.93 -9.99 19.73
CA GLU A 22 9.00 -10.20 21.17
C GLU A 22 8.35 -11.55 21.43
N GLY A 23 9.20 -12.53 21.68
CA GLY A 23 8.78 -13.89 21.97
C GLY A 23 7.95 -13.92 23.24
N GLU A 24 6.68 -14.25 23.09
CA GLU A 24 6.10 -15.24 23.98
C GLU A 24 5.96 -16.51 23.16
N ASN A 25 6.65 -17.56 23.61
CA ASN A 25 6.33 -18.94 23.26
C ASN A 25 4.82 -19.14 23.47
N THR A 26 4.03 -18.92 22.43
CA THR A 26 2.59 -19.12 22.51
C THR A 26 2.37 -20.62 22.54
N LYS A 27 2.32 -21.15 23.76
CA LYS A 27 1.56 -22.36 24.06
C LYS A 27 0.26 -22.24 23.27
N ARG A 28 -0.02 -23.21 22.39
CA ARG A 28 -1.24 -23.31 21.57
C ARG A 28 -2.45 -22.91 22.44
N GLY A 29 -2.94 -21.69 22.25
CA GLY A 29 -3.88 -21.08 23.17
C GLY A 29 -4.50 -19.83 22.55
N ARG A 30 -5.72 -19.50 22.99
CA ARG A 30 -6.47 -18.34 22.51
C ARG A 30 -5.70 -17.05 22.86
N PRO A 31 -5.48 -16.12 21.90
CA PRO A 31 -4.80 -14.86 22.19
C PRO A 31 -5.54 -14.07 23.29
N THR A 32 -4.79 -13.40 24.16
CA THR A 32 -5.35 -12.49 25.18
C THR A 32 -6.13 -11.34 24.52
N ARG A 33 -7.13 -10.77 25.23
CA ARG A 33 -7.98 -9.68 24.70
C ARG A 33 -7.18 -8.48 24.19
N GLY A 34 -6.09 -8.11 24.88
CA GLY A 34 -5.19 -7.04 24.45
C GLY A 34 -4.51 -7.31 23.10
N ASN A 35 -4.06 -8.55 22.88
CA ASN A 35 -3.44 -8.96 21.63
C ASN A 35 -4.45 -9.03 20.48
N GLN A 36 -5.69 -9.44 20.75
CA GLN A 36 -6.77 -9.41 19.75
C GLN A 36 -7.06 -7.98 19.25
N ASN A 37 -7.06 -6.98 20.12
CA ASN A 37 -7.27 -5.58 19.73
C ASN A 37 -6.12 -5.03 18.88
N LYS A 38 -4.87 -5.37 19.22
CA LYS A 38 -3.68 -5.00 18.41
C LYS A 38 -3.75 -5.62 17.02
N ILE A 39 -4.05 -6.92 16.93
CA ILE A 39 -4.22 -7.64 15.66
C ILE A 39 -5.32 -6.98 14.82
N LYS A 40 -6.48 -6.70 15.43
CA LYS A 40 -7.60 -6.06 14.74
C LYS A 40 -7.22 -4.68 14.17
N LYS A 41 -6.45 -3.88 14.91
CA LYS A 41 -5.99 -2.54 14.47
C LYS A 41 -5.05 -2.65 13.26
N ILE A 42 -4.09 -3.56 13.30
CA ILE A 42 -3.15 -3.80 12.19
C ILE A 42 -3.92 -4.25 10.95
N LEU A 43 -4.74 -5.30 11.09
CA LEU A 43 -5.54 -5.82 9.98
C LEU A 43 -6.47 -4.76 9.37
N LYS A 44 -7.05 -3.88 10.19
CA LYS A 44 -7.92 -2.79 9.73
C LYS A 44 -7.17 -1.80 8.84
N GLN A 45 -5.91 -1.48 9.16
CA GLN A 45 -5.09 -0.60 8.32
C GLN A 45 -4.78 -1.22 6.95
N HIS A 46 -4.55 -2.53 6.87
CA HIS A 46 -4.35 -3.21 5.59
C HIS A 46 -5.65 -3.29 4.79
N TYR A 47 -6.77 -3.57 5.46
CA TYR A 47 -8.10 -3.58 4.85
C TYR A 47 -8.47 -2.21 4.27
N GLU A 48 -8.26 -1.13 5.00
CA GLU A 48 -8.54 0.25 4.53
C GLU A 48 -7.69 0.65 3.31
N LYS A 49 -6.51 0.04 3.15
CA LYS A 49 -5.63 0.22 1.98
C LYS A 49 -6.01 -0.67 0.78
N GLY A 50 -7.05 -1.50 0.90
CA GLY A 50 -7.45 -2.43 -0.16
C GLY A 50 -6.47 -3.58 -0.39
N ILE A 51 -5.58 -3.87 0.57
CA ILE A 51 -4.63 -4.98 0.46
C ILE A 51 -5.40 -6.29 0.69
N SER A 52 -5.18 -7.30 -0.17
CA SER A 52 -5.88 -8.59 -0.05
C SER A 52 -5.55 -9.33 1.25
N ALA A 53 -6.52 -10.10 1.77
CA ALA A 53 -6.32 -10.93 2.97
C ALA A 53 -5.09 -11.87 2.84
N THR A 54 -4.85 -12.39 1.63
CA THR A 54 -3.69 -13.24 1.32
C THR A 54 -2.37 -12.49 1.45
N ALA A 55 -2.29 -11.28 0.93
CA ALA A 55 -1.09 -10.44 1.06
C ALA A 55 -0.87 -10.01 2.51
N THR A 56 -1.94 -9.58 3.21
CA THR A 56 -1.87 -9.19 4.62
C THR A 56 -1.45 -10.33 5.53
N SER A 57 -1.91 -11.56 5.28
CA SER A 57 -1.51 -12.74 6.05
C SER A 57 -0.01 -13.01 5.92
N LYS A 58 0.55 -12.89 4.70
CA LYS A 58 2.00 -13.03 4.46
C LYS A 58 2.82 -11.93 5.13
N GLU A 59 2.32 -10.69 5.14
CA GLU A 59 3.03 -9.55 5.73
C GLU A 59 3.00 -9.56 7.26
N THR A 60 1.89 -10.01 7.85
CA THR A 60 1.67 -9.97 9.30
C THR A 60 1.99 -11.28 10.02
N ASN A 61 2.36 -12.34 9.28
CA ASN A 61 2.51 -13.71 9.79
C ASN A 61 1.29 -14.22 10.58
N LEU A 62 0.11 -13.68 10.30
CA LEU A 62 -1.15 -14.14 10.90
C LEU A 62 -1.78 -15.23 10.03
N ASN A 63 -2.47 -16.17 10.67
CA ASN A 63 -3.20 -17.22 9.95
C ASN A 63 -4.22 -16.58 9.00
N ILE A 64 -4.18 -16.96 7.73
CA ILE A 64 -5.07 -16.48 6.69
C ILE A 64 -6.55 -16.58 7.08
N LYS A 65 -6.96 -17.65 7.78
CA LYS A 65 -8.35 -17.83 8.25
C LYS A 65 -8.76 -16.72 9.22
N THR A 66 -7.84 -16.27 10.07
CA THR A 66 -8.08 -15.16 11.00
C THR A 66 -8.21 -13.84 10.26
N VAL A 67 -7.32 -13.59 9.29
CA VAL A 67 -7.35 -12.37 8.47
C VAL A 67 -8.64 -12.31 7.64
N SER A 68 -8.95 -13.38 6.92
CA SER A 68 -10.18 -13.51 6.15
C SER A 68 -11.41 -13.35 7.02
N LYS A 69 -11.44 -13.93 8.24
CA LYS A 69 -12.56 -13.73 9.17
C LYS A 69 -12.80 -12.26 9.48
N TYR A 70 -11.76 -11.50 9.83
CA TYR A 70 -11.91 -10.06 10.13
C TYR A 70 -12.35 -9.26 8.91
N PHE A 71 -11.77 -9.56 7.75
CA PHE A 71 -12.13 -8.90 6.49
C PHE A 71 -13.58 -9.17 6.14
N THR A 72 -14.00 -10.44 6.16
CA THR A 72 -15.39 -10.83 5.92
C THR A 72 -16.34 -10.26 6.96
N GLU A 73 -15.96 -10.14 8.24
CA GLU A 73 -16.77 -9.45 9.25
C GLU A 73 -16.95 -7.95 8.93
N TRP A 74 -15.92 -7.29 8.40
CA TRP A 74 -16.02 -5.90 7.96
C TRP A 74 -16.82 -5.76 6.68
N ASP A 75 -16.61 -6.66 5.72
CA ASP A 75 -17.40 -6.76 4.50
C ASP A 75 -18.87 -7.01 4.82
N LYS A 76 -19.17 -7.89 5.79
CA LYS A 76 -20.55 -8.17 6.25
C LYS A 76 -21.19 -6.97 6.92
N LYS A 77 -20.47 -6.25 7.78
CA LYS A 77 -20.93 -4.98 8.35
C LYS A 77 -21.14 -3.90 7.29
N LEU A 78 -20.46 -4.01 6.15
CA LEU A 78 -20.68 -3.20 4.97
C LEU A 78 -21.81 -3.76 4.07
N LEU A 79 -22.15 -5.05 4.13
CA LEU A 79 -23.17 -5.73 3.31
C LEU A 79 -24.57 -5.72 3.93
N GLU A 80 -24.70 -5.51 5.24
CA GLU A 80 -26.01 -5.31 5.89
C GLU A 80 -26.73 -4.03 5.38
N TYR A 81 -26.09 -3.27 4.50
CA TYR A 81 -26.65 -2.19 3.68
C TYR A 81 -26.85 -2.73 2.23
N ASN A 82 -28.09 -2.68 1.70
CA ASN A 82 -28.68 -3.26 0.46
C ASN A 82 -27.83 -3.35 -0.86
N GLU A 83 -28.34 -3.97 -1.94
CA GLU A 83 -27.67 -4.08 -3.28
C GLU A 83 -27.17 -2.76 -3.90
N LEU A 84 -27.86 -1.64 -3.65
CA LEU A 84 -27.39 -0.27 -3.95
C LEU A 84 -26.01 0.04 -3.35
N ASP A 85 -25.62 -0.70 -2.31
CA ASP A 85 -24.38 -0.54 -1.57
C ASP A 85 -23.21 -1.32 -2.21
N PHE A 86 -23.46 -2.35 -3.03
CA PHE A 86 -22.37 -3.01 -3.77
C PHE A 86 -21.73 -2.06 -4.79
N LEU A 87 -22.55 -1.40 -5.60
CA LEU A 87 -22.06 -0.46 -6.61
C LEU A 87 -21.39 0.76 -5.98
N LYS A 88 -22.00 1.33 -4.93
CA LYS A 88 -21.37 2.38 -4.13
C LYS A 88 -20.03 1.93 -3.54
N ARG A 89 -19.91 0.69 -3.04
CA ARG A 89 -18.64 0.16 -2.52
C ARG A 89 -17.62 -0.06 -3.62
N ALA A 90 -18.02 -0.55 -4.78
CA ALA A 90 -17.13 -0.67 -5.94
C ALA A 90 -16.58 0.70 -6.35
N LYS A 91 -17.45 1.72 -6.40
CA LYS A 91 -17.07 3.11 -6.67
C LYS A 91 -16.11 3.67 -5.61
N ILE A 92 -16.46 3.56 -4.32
CA ILE A 92 -15.62 4.02 -3.22
C ILE A 92 -14.26 3.30 -3.21
N THR A 93 -14.25 2.00 -3.48
CA THR A 93 -13.01 1.21 -3.54
C THR A 93 -12.13 1.65 -4.71
N LYS A 94 -12.73 1.84 -5.88
CA LYS A 94 -12.04 2.40 -7.06
C LYS A 94 -11.44 3.77 -6.75
N GLU A 95 -12.20 4.68 -6.15
CA GLU A 95 -11.73 6.00 -5.73
C GLU A 95 -10.58 5.92 -4.72
N LYS A 96 -10.66 5.03 -3.72
CA LYS A 96 -9.56 4.79 -2.76
C LYS A 96 -8.29 4.28 -3.43
N ILE A 97 -8.41 3.38 -4.40
CA ILE A 97 -7.26 2.84 -5.14
C ILE A 97 -6.64 3.96 -6.00
N ILE A 98 -7.45 4.78 -6.66
CA ILE A 98 -6.98 5.94 -7.44
C ILE A 98 -6.20 6.91 -6.53
N GLN A 99 -6.73 7.24 -5.35
CA GLN A 99 -6.05 8.08 -4.37
C GLN A 99 -4.74 7.44 -3.86
N SER A 100 -4.69 6.11 -3.73
CA SER A 100 -3.45 5.41 -3.38
C SER A 100 -2.40 5.58 -4.47
N PHE A 101 -2.78 5.39 -5.75
CA PHE A 101 -1.86 5.62 -6.86
C PHE A 101 -1.35 7.06 -6.91
N GLU A 102 -2.18 8.05 -6.61
CA GLU A 102 -1.74 9.45 -6.53
C GLU A 102 -0.71 9.67 -5.42
N LYS A 103 -0.90 9.08 -4.24
CA LYS A 103 0.07 9.15 -3.15
C LYS A 103 1.40 8.50 -3.54
N ASP A 104 1.35 7.35 -4.20
CA ASP A 104 2.56 6.65 -4.66
C ASP A 104 3.30 7.46 -5.73
N ILE A 105 2.58 8.09 -6.67
CA ILE A 105 3.16 9.01 -7.66
C ILE A 105 3.86 10.19 -6.97
N ILE A 106 3.21 10.83 -6.00
CA ILE A 106 3.80 11.95 -5.24
C ILE A 106 5.05 11.49 -4.48
N SER A 107 5.05 10.28 -3.92
CA SER A 107 6.23 9.72 -3.25
C SER A 107 7.38 9.52 -4.24
N LEU A 108 7.12 8.89 -5.39
CA LEU A 108 8.14 8.67 -6.41
C LEU A 108 8.70 9.99 -6.97
N ASP A 109 7.89 11.05 -7.04
CA ASP A 109 8.36 12.39 -7.42
C ASP A 109 9.31 13.02 -6.42
N LYS A 110 9.11 12.74 -5.12
CA LYS A 110 10.06 13.17 -4.08
C LYS A 110 11.37 12.38 -4.21
N ASP A 111 11.28 11.07 -4.35
CA ASP A 111 12.45 10.19 -4.52
C ASP A 111 13.25 10.56 -5.78
N GLU A 112 12.58 10.90 -6.89
CA GLU A 112 13.25 11.37 -8.11
C GLU A 112 14.03 12.67 -7.88
N LYS A 113 13.45 13.63 -7.14
CA LYS A 113 14.12 14.89 -6.80
C LYS A 113 15.34 14.67 -5.91
N GLU A 114 15.21 13.81 -4.90
CA GLU A 114 16.33 13.47 -4.01
C GLU A 114 17.48 12.80 -4.78
N ILE A 115 17.17 11.85 -5.66
CA ILE A 115 18.19 11.22 -6.52
C ILE A 115 18.85 12.25 -7.43
N GLU A 116 18.11 13.22 -7.98
CA GLU A 116 18.70 14.25 -8.83
C GLU A 116 19.71 15.11 -8.08
N ILE A 117 19.42 15.47 -6.81
CA ILE A 117 20.35 16.20 -5.94
C ILE A 117 21.63 15.39 -5.72
N ILE A 118 21.49 14.12 -5.32
CA ILE A 118 22.65 13.24 -5.07
C ILE A 118 23.46 13.01 -6.35
N LYS A 119 22.80 12.90 -7.50
CA LYS A 119 23.45 12.73 -8.81
C LYS A 119 24.30 13.95 -9.16
N ASN A 120 23.81 15.16 -8.88
CA ASN A 120 24.56 16.40 -9.12
C ASN A 120 25.81 16.48 -8.22
N ILE A 121 25.70 16.08 -6.95
CA ILE A 121 26.85 16.00 -6.03
C ILE A 121 27.88 14.96 -6.53
N ALA A 122 27.42 13.78 -6.97
CA ALA A 122 28.30 12.74 -7.50
C ALA A 122 29.05 13.19 -8.77
N LYS A 123 28.39 14.00 -9.61
CA LYS A 123 29.00 14.62 -10.81
C LYS A 123 30.10 15.61 -10.44
N GLN A 124 29.87 16.45 -9.43
CA GLN A 124 30.86 17.41 -8.93
C GLN A 124 32.07 16.72 -8.30
N ASN A 125 31.84 15.62 -7.59
CA ASN A 125 32.90 14.83 -6.94
C ASN A 125 33.67 13.90 -7.89
N GLY A 126 33.37 13.91 -9.20
CA GLY A 126 34.04 13.05 -10.20
C GLY A 126 33.75 11.55 -10.06
N SER A 127 32.74 11.15 -9.28
CA SER A 127 32.47 9.74 -9.01
C SER A 127 31.56 9.11 -10.08
N ILE A 128 32.17 8.74 -11.21
CA ILE A 128 31.47 8.18 -12.39
C ILE A 128 30.62 6.95 -12.04
N SER A 129 31.16 6.02 -11.23
CA SER A 129 30.42 4.82 -10.81
C SER A 129 29.15 5.13 -10.00
N HIS A 130 29.20 6.14 -9.12
CA HIS A 130 28.02 6.55 -8.35
C HIS A 130 27.00 7.25 -9.25
N PHE A 131 27.47 8.09 -10.17
CA PHE A 131 26.61 8.76 -11.15
C PHE A 131 25.84 7.77 -12.02
N GLU A 132 26.49 6.72 -12.54
CA GLU A 132 25.84 5.67 -13.34
C GLU A 132 24.79 4.90 -12.53
N LYS A 133 25.11 4.51 -11.29
CA LYS A 133 24.17 3.81 -10.40
C LYS A 133 22.93 4.65 -10.12
N LEU A 134 23.11 5.94 -9.81
CA LEU A 134 22.02 6.88 -9.56
C LEU A 134 21.18 7.12 -10.82
N SER A 135 21.82 7.20 -11.98
CA SER A 135 21.11 7.32 -13.26
C SER A 135 20.24 6.10 -13.57
N LYS A 136 20.74 4.89 -13.29
CA LYS A 136 19.96 3.64 -13.40
C LYS A 136 18.78 3.61 -12.42
N LEU A 137 18.99 4.06 -11.17
CA LEU A 137 17.90 4.14 -10.19
C LEU A 137 16.83 5.14 -10.62
N LYS A 138 17.22 6.32 -11.12
CA LYS A 138 16.29 7.31 -11.67
C LYS A 138 15.44 6.72 -12.80
N LEU A 139 16.07 5.98 -13.72
CA LEU A 139 15.36 5.31 -14.82
C LEU A 139 14.32 4.31 -14.29
N LYS A 140 14.68 3.49 -13.30
CA LYS A 140 13.75 2.55 -12.65
C LYS A 140 12.57 3.23 -11.96
N ILE A 141 12.80 4.36 -11.29
CA ILE A 141 11.71 5.15 -10.69
C ILE A 141 10.76 5.66 -11.76
N LYS A 142 11.28 6.18 -12.88
CA LYS A 142 10.45 6.62 -14.00
C LYS A 142 9.63 5.47 -14.61
N GLU A 143 10.23 4.31 -14.80
CA GLU A 143 9.52 3.11 -15.27
C GLU A 143 8.39 2.70 -14.32
N GLN A 144 8.66 2.69 -13.01
CA GLN A 144 7.64 2.38 -12.00
C GLN A 144 6.51 3.41 -11.99
N LYS A 145 6.85 4.70 -12.08
CA LYS A 145 5.86 5.79 -12.17
C LYS A 145 4.97 5.62 -13.40
N LEU A 146 5.55 5.31 -14.56
CA LEU A 146 4.78 5.04 -15.79
C LEU A 146 3.84 3.85 -15.64
N LYS A 147 4.29 2.76 -14.99
CA LYS A 147 3.45 1.59 -14.69
C LYS A 147 2.26 1.95 -13.80
N ILE A 148 2.49 2.69 -12.72
CA ILE A 148 1.43 3.16 -11.81
C ILE A 148 0.46 4.09 -12.54
N LEU A 149 0.98 4.99 -13.37
CA LEU A 149 0.16 5.93 -14.13
C LEU A 149 -0.70 5.21 -15.18
N SER A 150 -0.14 4.23 -15.89
CA SER A 150 -0.90 3.37 -16.81
C SER A 150 -1.98 2.59 -16.06
N ALA A 151 -1.66 2.00 -14.92
CA ALA A 151 -2.65 1.30 -14.08
C ALA A 151 -3.77 2.24 -13.60
N LYS A 152 -3.42 3.48 -13.21
CA LYS A 152 -4.39 4.53 -12.85
C LYS A 152 -5.32 4.88 -14.01
N ILE A 153 -4.77 5.13 -15.21
CA ILE A 153 -5.56 5.45 -16.41
C ILE A 153 -6.51 4.29 -16.73
N ASN A 154 -6.00 3.06 -16.75
CA ASN A 154 -6.81 1.88 -17.03
C ASN A 154 -7.96 1.77 -16.03
N LEU A 155 -7.67 1.96 -14.74
CA LEU A 155 -8.69 1.92 -13.69
C LEU A 155 -9.74 3.03 -13.87
N ILE A 156 -9.31 4.26 -14.16
CA ILE A 156 -10.22 5.39 -14.42
C ILE A 156 -11.17 5.05 -15.58
N ASN A 157 -10.61 4.56 -16.68
CA ASN A 157 -11.33 4.25 -17.92
C ASN A 157 -12.22 3.01 -17.83
N THR A 158 -12.01 2.10 -16.87
CA THR A 158 -12.93 0.99 -16.65
C THR A 158 -14.29 1.53 -16.19
N PRO A 159 -15.37 1.37 -16.97
CA PRO A 159 -16.69 1.84 -16.55
C PRO A 159 -17.11 1.10 -15.26
N THR A 160 -17.67 1.84 -14.31
CA THR A 160 -18.25 1.23 -13.11
C THR A 160 -19.60 0.62 -13.51
N ALA A 161 -20.03 -0.46 -12.85
CA ALA A 161 -21.31 -1.10 -13.19
C ALA A 161 -22.52 -0.12 -13.17
N ASP A 162 -22.48 0.96 -12.38
CA ASP A 162 -23.46 2.05 -12.43
C ASP A 162 -23.57 2.73 -13.81
N THR A 163 -22.44 3.01 -14.46
CA THR A 163 -22.43 3.63 -15.79
C THR A 163 -22.90 2.67 -16.87
N VAL A 164 -22.67 1.36 -16.71
CA VAL A 164 -23.14 0.33 -17.65
C VAL A 164 -24.66 0.16 -17.53
N ILE A 165 -25.18 0.07 -16.30
CA ILE A 165 -26.62 -0.06 -16.03
C ILE A 165 -27.42 1.17 -16.49
N ASN A 166 -26.84 2.36 -16.41
CA ASN A 166 -27.50 3.57 -16.90
C ASN A 166 -27.51 3.66 -18.44
N LEU A 167 -26.46 3.19 -19.11
CA LEU A 167 -26.42 3.12 -20.58
C LEU A 167 -27.46 2.14 -21.12
N GLU A 168 -27.60 0.97 -20.50
CA GLU A 168 -28.62 -0.03 -20.89
C GLU A 168 -30.07 0.47 -20.72
N LYS A 169 -30.31 1.49 -19.88
CA LYS A 169 -31.65 2.08 -19.67
C LYS A 169 -31.96 3.24 -20.60
N GLU A 170 -30.97 3.79 -21.30
CA GLU A 170 -31.17 4.86 -22.28
C GLU A 170 -31.40 4.31 -23.70
N ASP A 171 -31.12 3.01 -23.91
CA ASP A 171 -31.29 2.30 -25.19
C ASP A 171 -32.66 1.56 -25.30
N ASP A 172 -33.52 1.63 -24.28
CA ASP A 172 -34.91 1.09 -24.24
C ASP A 172 -35.96 2.22 -24.27
#